data_AF-A0A356B0X8-F1
#
_entry.id   AF-A0A356B0X8-F1
#
_cell.length_a   1.000
_cell.length_b   1.000
_cell.length_c   1.000
_cell.angle_alpha   90.00
_cell.angle_beta   90.00
_cell.angle_gamma   90.00
#
_symmetry.space_group_name_H-M   'P 1'
#
loop_
_entity.id
_entity.type
_entity.pdbx_description
1 polymer ?
#
loop_
_entity_poly.entity_id
_entity_poly.type
_entity_poly.pdbx_seq_one_letter_code
_entity_poly.pdbx_strand_id
1 'polypeptide(L)' 'MVQRPKEVKPLENYRLKVFFENGETKIYDMSALLETPFYYVLKNIGLFNTVKVKDITLEWATGHDICPDELYNNSTGS' A
#
# COMPACT_ATOMS: atom_id res chain seq x y z
N MET A 1 -18.54 3.66 3.56
CA MET A 1 -17.65 3.24 4.67
C MET A 1 -16.29 2.98 4.06
N VAL A 2 -15.22 3.53 4.63
CA VAL A 2 -13.85 3.33 4.12
C VAL A 2 -13.35 1.98 4.62
N GLN A 3 -12.91 1.10 3.72
CA GLN A 3 -12.40 -0.22 4.08
C GLN A 3 -10.96 -0.10 4.55
N ARG A 4 -10.68 -0.54 5.78
CA ARG A 4 -9.33 -0.43 6.37
C ARG A 4 -8.49 -1.65 6.03
N PRO A 5 -7.18 -1.49 5.78
CA PRO A 5 -6.26 -2.60 5.63
C PRO A 5 -6.09 -3.32 6.98
N LYS A 6 -6.15 -4.64 6.96
CA LYS A 6 -5.81 -5.52 8.09
C LYS A 6 -4.44 -6.15 7.94
N GLU A 7 -4.07 -6.50 6.71
CA GLU A 7 -2.77 -7.10 6.40
C GLU A 7 -2.26 -6.57 5.06
N VAL A 8 -0.94 -6.53 4.92
CA VAL A 8 -0.28 -6.18 3.66
C VAL A 8 0.88 -7.12 3.40
N LYS A 9 1.05 -7.49 2.13
CA LYS A 9 2.26 -8.15 1.64
C LYS A 9 2.81 -7.38 0.44
N PRO A 10 4.07 -6.91 0.47
CA PRO A 10 4.71 -6.36 -0.72
C PRO A 10 4.93 -7.48 -1.75
N LEU A 11 4.72 -7.15 -3.01
CA LEU A 11 4.91 -8.01 -4.17
C LEU A 11 5.95 -7.40 -5.11
N GLU A 12 6.36 -8.17 -6.12
CA GLU A 12 7.17 -7.68 -7.22
C GLU A 12 6.48 -6.55 -8.00
N ASN A 13 7.29 -5.73 -8.68
CA ASN A 13 6.88 -4.58 -9.46
C ASN A 13 6.12 -3.52 -8.63
N TYR A 14 6.55 -3.29 -7.39
CA TYR A 14 5.98 -2.28 -6.49
C TYR A 14 4.47 -2.40 -6.27
N ARG A 15 3.98 -3.64 -6.25
CA ARG A 15 2.58 -3.94 -5.93
C ARG A 15 2.43 -4.32 -4.48
N LEU A 16 1.24 -4.06 -3.93
CA LEU A 16 0.85 -4.44 -2.59
C LEU A 16 -0.36 -5.36 -2.66
N LYS A 17 -0.30 -6.52 -2.02
CA LYS A 17 -1.48 -7.34 -1.74
C LYS A 17 -2.04 -6.91 -0.39
N VAL A 18 -3.25 -6.35 -0.39
CA VAL A 18 -3.88 -5.78 0.80
C VAL A 18 -5.14 -6.58 1.14
N PHE A 19 -5.21 -7.08 2.37
CA PHE A 19 -6.41 -7.70 2.92
C PHE A 19 -7.18 -6.68 3.76
N PHE A 20 -8.47 -6.51 3.49
CA PHE A 20 -9.32 -5.49 4.09
C PHE A 20 -10.28 -6.06 5.15
N GLU A 21 -10.83 -5.19 6.00
CA GLU A 21 -11.76 -5.57 7.08
C GLU A 21 -13.04 -6.27 6.60
N ASN A 22 -13.50 -6.00 5.37
CA ASN A 22 -14.65 -6.69 4.75
C ASN A 22 -14.33 -8.09 4.22
N GLY A 23 -13.10 -8.57 4.37
CA GLY A 23 -12.66 -9.88 3.88
C GLY A 23 -12.17 -9.88 2.43
N GLU A 24 -12.20 -8.73 1.74
CA GLU A 24 -11.67 -8.64 0.39
C GLU A 24 -10.13 -8.59 0.40
N THR A 25 -9.54 -9.17 -0.64
CA THR A 25 -8.12 -8.99 -0.94
C THR A 25 -7.97 -8.31 -2.29
N LYS A 26 -7.22 -7.21 -2.33
CA LYS A 26 -6.96 -6.46 -3.56
C LYS A 26 -5.48 -6.26 -3.81
N ILE A 27 -5.13 -6.00 -5.06
CA ILE A 27 -3.78 -5.65 -5.48
C ILE A 27 -3.75 -4.16 -5.82
N TYR A 28 -2.86 -3.43 -5.14
CA TYR A 28 -2.61 -2.02 -5.39
C TYR A 28 -1.26 -1.84 -6.09
N ASP A 29 -1.24 -1.11 -7.20
CA ASP A 29 -0.02 -0.82 -7.97
C ASP A 29 0.49 0.59 -7.63
N MET A 30 1.64 0.66 -6.96
CA MET A 30 2.25 1.94 -6.60
C MET A 30 3.14 2.54 -7.69
N SER A 31 3.33 1.88 -8.83
CA SER A 31 4.31 2.29 -9.84
C SER A 31 4.16 3.75 -10.25
N ALA A 32 2.93 4.24 -10.44
CA ALA A 32 2.68 5.65 -10.77
C ALA A 32 2.99 6.61 -9.60
N LEU A 33 2.66 6.22 -8.36
CA LEU A 33 2.93 7.02 -7.17
C LEU A 33 4.42 7.19 -6.92
N LEU A 34 5.24 6.17 -7.21
CA LEU A 34 6.69 6.21 -7.03
C LEU A 34 7.39 7.27 -7.89
N GLU A 35 6.75 7.76 -8.95
CA GLU A 35 7.26 8.87 -9.77
C GLU A 35 7.01 10.24 -9.12
N THR A 36 6.19 10.31 -8.07
CA THR A 36 5.97 11.55 -7.33
C THR A 36 7.13 11.81 -6.35
N PRO A 37 7.51 13.08 -6.11
CA PRO A 37 8.58 13.40 -5.16
C PRO A 37 8.36 12.86 -3.76
N PHE A 38 7.10 12.73 -3.32
CA PHE A 38 6.74 12.23 -1.99
C PHE A 38 7.08 10.73 -1.84
N TYR A 39 6.72 9.89 -2.81
CA TYR A 39 6.98 8.45 -2.70
C TYR A 39 8.28 7.99 -3.38
N TYR A 40 9.04 8.88 -4.01
CA TYR A 40 10.26 8.56 -4.75
C TYR A 40 11.27 7.73 -3.94
N VAL A 41 11.39 7.99 -2.63
CA VAL A 41 12.29 7.23 -1.74
C VAL A 41 11.95 5.73 -1.68
N LEU A 42 10.69 5.37 -1.92
CA LEU A 42 10.21 3.99 -1.93
C LEU A 42 10.55 3.24 -3.23
N LYS A 43 11.16 3.89 -4.24
CA LYS A 43 11.82 3.17 -5.35
C LYS A 43 13.01 2.32 -4.87
N ASN A 44 13.52 2.56 -3.67
CA ASN A 44 14.41 1.61 -3.05
C ASN A 44 13.58 0.40 -2.57
N ILE A 45 13.76 -0.76 -3.21
CA ILE A 45 12.98 -1.97 -2.92
C ILE A 45 13.12 -2.44 -1.46
N GLY A 46 14.28 -2.21 -0.83
CA GLY A 46 14.50 -2.52 0.58
C GLY A 46 13.61 -1.67 1.48
N LEU A 47 13.46 -0.38 1.17
CA LEU A 47 12.52 0.50 1.86
C LEU A 47 11.08 0.13 1.54
N PHE A 48 10.73 -0.10 0.27
CA PHE A 48 9.38 -0.52 -0.14
C PHE A 48 8.88 -1.76 0.63
N ASN A 49 9.76 -2.73 0.84
CA ASN A 49 9.43 -3.97 1.53
C ASN A 49 9.22 -3.81 3.05
N THR A 50 9.47 -2.61 3.62
CA THR A 50 9.18 -2.31 5.04
C THR A 50 7.70 -1.98 5.31
N VAL A 51 6.86 -1.97 4.27
CA VAL A 51 5.43 -1.66 4.38
C VAL A 51 4.76 -2.51 5.46
N LYS A 52 3.94 -1.85 6.28
CA LYS A 52 3.12 -2.49 7.32
C LYS A 52 1.81 -1.75 7.47
N VAL A 53 0.83 -2.41 8.05
CA VAL A 53 -0.38 -1.74 8.53
C VAL A 53 -0.03 -0.93 9.78
N LYS A 54 -0.47 0.32 9.83
CA LYS A 54 -0.41 1.17 11.02
C LYS A 54 -1.74 1.90 11.19
N ASP A 55 -2.41 1.61 12.30
CA ASP A 55 -3.75 2.12 12.59
C ASP A 55 -4.74 1.82 11.45
N ILE A 56 -5.01 2.81 10.59
CA ILE A 56 -5.95 2.69 9.47
C ILE A 56 -5.27 2.83 8.10
N THR A 57 -3.94 3.02 8.06
CA THR A 57 -3.15 3.26 6.85
C THR A 57 -2.14 2.13 6.63
N LEU A 58 -1.47 2.17 5.49
CA LEU A 58 -0.18 1.48 5.34
C LEU A 58 0.93 2.51 5.53
N GLU A 59 2.00 2.13 6.25
CA GLU A 59 3.15 2.99 6.52
C GLU A 59 4.45 2.23 6.24
N TRP A 60 5.46 2.95 5.74
CA TRP A 60 6.83 2.47 5.54
C TRP A 60 7.75 2.94 6.67
N ALA A 61 8.91 2.30 6.84
CA ALA A 61 9.89 2.67 7.87
C ALA A 61 10.40 4.12 7.75
N THR A 62 10.25 4.73 6.59
CA THR A 62 10.57 6.14 6.32
C THR A 62 9.50 7.12 6.84
N GLY A 63 8.37 6.63 7.34
CA GLY A 63 7.24 7.44 7.81
C GLY A 63 6.27 7.90 6.71
N HIS A 64 6.50 7.50 5.46
CA HIS A 64 5.51 7.72 4.39
C HIS A 64 4.34 6.77 4.61
N ASP A 65 3.13 7.25 4.36
CA ASP A 65 1.92 6.48 4.52
C ASP A 65 0.98 6.63 3.30
N ILE A 66 0.01 5.72 3.21
CA ILE A 66 -1.05 5.77 2.20
C ILE A 66 -2.38 5.44 2.85
N CYS A 67 -3.37 6.30 2.57
CA CYS A 67 -4.66 6.23 3.23
C CYS A 67 -5.53 5.08 2.67
N PRO A 68 -6.48 4.58 3.47
CA PRO A 68 -7.30 3.42 3.08
C PRO A 68 -8.24 3.71 1.89
N ASP A 69 -8.64 4.97 1.68
CA ASP A 69 -9.52 5.36 0.57
C ASP A 69 -8.80 5.20 -0.77
N GLU A 70 -7.56 5.69 -0.84
CA GLU A 70 -6.67 5.52 -2.00
C GLU A 70 -6.44 4.03 -2.29
N LEU A 71 -6.07 3.26 -1.25
CA LEU A 71 -5.83 1.82 -1.40
C LEU A 71 -7.05 1.08 -1.92
N TYR A 72 -8.24 1.31 -1.37
CA TYR A 72 -9.42 0.50 -1.69
C TYR A 72 -10.03 0.85 -3.05
N ASN A 73 -10.06 2.14 -3.41
CA ASN A 73 -10.72 2.63 -4.62
C ASN A 73 -9.85 2.47 -5.88
N ASN A 74 -8.52 2.46 -5.73
CA ASN A 74 -7.57 2.35 -6.83
C ASN A 74 -6.86 0.98 -6.90
N SER A 75 -7.36 -0.03 -6.18
CA SER A 75 -6.87 -1.41 -6.28
C SER A 75 -7.84 -2.32 -7.03
N THR A 76 -7.30 -3.34 -7.67
CA THR A 76 -8.07 -4.34 -8.40
C THR A 76 -8.30 -5.58 -7.54
N GLY A 77 -9.48 -6.20 -7.68
CA GLY A 77 -9.75 -7.49 -7.05
C GLY A 77 -8.80 -8.57 -7.56
N SER A 78 -8.26 -9.38 -6.65
CA SER A 78 -7.44 -10.55 -6.99
C SER A 78 -8.28 -11.72 -7.48
#